data_AF-A0A7Y5XRA2-F1
#
_entry.id   AF-A0A7Y5XRA2-F1
#
_cell.length_a   1.000
_cell.length_b   1.000
_cell.length_c   1.000
_cell.angle_alpha   90.00
_cell.angle_beta   90.00
_cell.angle_gamma   90.00
#
_symmetry.space_group_name_H-M   'P 1'
#
loop_
_entity.id
_entity.type
_entity.pdbx_description
1 polymer ?
#
loop_
_entity_poly.entity_id
_entity_poly.type
_entity_poly.pdbx_seq_one_letter_code
_entity_poly.pdbx_strand_id
1 'polypeptide(L)'
;MSVHAPGHTERVSDNTLSPLNAEAGTDYAKKLGIRLRSIRQQQGLSLQGVEEKSAGRWKAVVVGSYERGDRSVTVARLSELAEFYRVPITELLPSETPTRTDGAGKVVLNLEVLADLRGEEFAALGRFVRSIQAQRGDYNGKMLSIRGDDLRALAIVHDVSPTELVARLDTWGVIYHPVAA
;
A
#
# COMPACT_ATOMS: atom_id res chain seq x y z
N MET A 1 28.92 60.83 24.45
CA MET A 1 29.04 59.38 24.72
C MET A 1 27.65 58.81 24.90
N SER A 2 27.38 57.65 24.28
CA SER A 2 26.15 56.81 24.31
C SER A 2 24.90 57.44 23.69
N VAL A 3 24.57 57.27 22.40
CA VAL A 3 24.24 56.10 21.53
C VAL A 3 23.03 55.23 21.93
N HIS A 4 22.06 55.20 20.99
CA HIS A 4 21.31 54.04 20.47
C HIS A 4 19.82 53.80 20.84
N ALA A 5 18.96 54.34 19.96
CA ALA A 5 17.82 53.76 19.21
C ALA A 5 16.61 53.04 19.88
N PRO A 6 15.38 53.23 19.34
CA PRO A 6 14.14 52.60 19.80
C PRO A 6 13.92 51.20 19.20
N GLY A 7 13.48 50.26 20.04
CA GLY A 7 13.14 48.88 19.66
C GLY A 7 11.82 48.77 18.88
N HIS A 8 11.86 47.93 17.86
CA HIS A 8 10.88 47.65 16.82
C HIS A 8 9.47 47.25 17.29
N THR A 9 8.48 47.87 16.65
CA THR A 9 7.16 47.29 16.39
C THR A 9 7.32 46.12 15.42
N GLU A 10 7.40 44.89 15.93
CA GLU A 10 7.35 43.70 15.09
C GLU A 10 5.87 43.44 14.71
N ARG A 11 5.49 43.93 13.53
CA ARG A 11 4.24 43.55 12.88
C ARG A 11 4.36 42.08 12.49
N VAL A 12 3.63 41.23 13.19
CA VAL A 12 3.37 39.83 12.80
C VAL A 12 2.86 39.86 11.36
N SER A 13 3.69 39.35 10.45
CA SER A 13 3.47 39.40 9.02
C SER A 13 2.37 38.42 8.62
N ASP A 14 1.51 38.87 7.70
CA ASP A 14 0.39 38.13 7.13
C ASP A 14 0.76 36.71 6.71
N ASN A 15 0.12 35.72 7.33
CA ASN A 15 0.13 34.32 6.90
C ASN A 15 -0.70 34.18 5.61
N THR A 16 -0.14 34.67 4.50
CA THR A 16 -0.69 34.49 3.17
C THR A 16 -0.45 33.04 2.76
N LEU A 17 -1.48 32.20 2.89
CA LEU A 17 -1.50 30.82 2.39
C LEU A 17 -1.14 30.82 0.90
N SER A 18 0.06 30.37 0.58
CA SER A 18 0.55 30.29 -0.80
C SER A 18 -0.30 29.30 -1.62
N PRO A 19 -0.71 29.65 -2.85
CA PRO A 19 -1.59 28.84 -3.69
C PRO A 19 -1.04 27.44 -4.02
N LEU A 20 0.29 27.26 -3.95
CA LEU A 20 0.96 25.97 -4.16
C LEU A 20 0.58 24.90 -3.13
N ASN A 21 0.24 25.30 -1.89
CA ASN A 21 -0.07 24.36 -0.80
C ASN A 21 -1.51 23.81 -0.90
N ALA A 22 -2.43 24.60 -1.49
CA ALA A 22 -3.82 24.21 -1.69
C ALA A 22 -4.00 23.22 -2.86
N GLU A 23 -3.24 23.42 -3.93
CA GLU A 23 -3.16 22.50 -5.09
C GLU A 23 -2.61 21.13 -4.65
N ALA A 24 -1.51 21.12 -3.88
CA ALA A 24 -0.91 19.88 -3.36
C ALA A 24 -1.85 19.11 -2.41
N GLY A 25 -2.56 19.81 -1.52
CA GLY A 25 -3.56 19.19 -0.64
C GLY A 25 -4.74 18.58 -1.40
N THR A 26 -5.15 19.21 -2.51
CA THR A 26 -6.23 18.71 -3.37
C THR A 26 -5.80 17.48 -4.17
N ASP A 27 -4.57 17.47 -4.70
CA ASP A 27 -4.00 16.31 -5.39
C ASP A 27 -3.83 15.11 -4.43
N TYR A 28 -3.39 15.35 -3.20
CA TYR A 28 -3.28 14.32 -2.17
C TYR A 28 -4.65 13.71 -1.82
N ALA A 29 -5.67 14.54 -1.62
CA ALA A 29 -7.04 14.08 -1.34
C ALA A 29 -7.61 13.22 -2.49
N LYS A 30 -7.35 13.60 -3.74
CA LYS A 30 -7.76 12.81 -4.92
C LYS A 30 -7.06 11.44 -4.97
N LYS A 31 -5.74 11.40 -4.78
CA LYS A 31 -4.97 10.15 -4.74
C LYS A 31 -5.45 9.22 -3.63
N LEU A 32 -5.74 9.78 -2.45
CA LEU A 32 -6.29 9.04 -1.32
C LEU A 32 -7.67 8.48 -1.67
N GLY A 33 -8.54 9.31 -2.25
CA GLY A 33 -9.89 8.91 -2.66
C GLY A 33 -9.87 7.76 -3.67
N ILE A 34 -8.96 7.80 -4.65
CA ILE A 34 -8.74 6.71 -5.61
C ILE A 34 -8.34 5.43 -4.87
N ARG A 35 -7.41 5.49 -3.91
CA ARG A 35 -6.97 4.32 -3.14
C ARG A 35 -8.10 3.71 -2.33
N LEU A 36 -8.90 4.54 -1.66
CA LEU A 36 -10.09 4.13 -0.92
C LEU A 36 -11.09 3.40 -1.83
N ARG A 37 -11.34 3.93 -3.03
CA ARG A 37 -12.21 3.32 -4.04
C ARG A 37 -11.71 1.95 -4.47
N SER A 38 -10.41 1.82 -4.76
CA SER A 38 -9.81 0.55 -5.18
C SER A 38 -10.01 -0.55 -4.14
N ILE A 39 -9.78 -0.25 -2.85
CA ILE A 39 -9.98 -1.21 -1.76
C ILE A 39 -11.44 -1.63 -1.65
N ARG A 40 -12.38 -0.68 -1.76
CA ARG A 40 -13.82 -1.00 -1.77
C ARG A 40 -14.18 -1.94 -2.93
N GLN A 41 -13.70 -1.63 -4.14
CA GLN A 41 -13.97 -2.43 -5.35
C GLN A 41 -13.34 -3.83 -5.29
N GLN A 42 -12.13 -3.95 -4.76
CA GLN A 42 -11.46 -5.24 -4.54
C GLN A 42 -12.25 -6.16 -3.60
N GLN A 43 -13.02 -5.59 -2.67
CA GLN A 43 -13.92 -6.34 -1.79
C GLN A 43 -15.31 -6.58 -2.40
N GLY A 44 -15.54 -6.18 -3.65
CA GLY A 44 -16.82 -6.35 -4.34
C GLY A 44 -17.96 -5.49 -3.80
N LEU A 45 -17.66 -4.44 -3.01
CA LEU A 45 -18.67 -3.61 -2.38
C LEU A 45 -19.07 -2.44 -3.29
N SER A 46 -20.36 -2.22 -3.49
CA SER A 46 -20.88 -0.94 -4.00
C SER A 46 -20.87 0.12 -2.87
N LEU A 47 -21.04 1.41 -3.20
CA LEU A 47 -21.18 2.45 -2.16
C LEU A 47 -22.40 2.18 -1.27
N GLN A 48 -23.50 1.71 -1.87
CA GLN A 48 -24.69 1.28 -1.16
C GLN A 48 -24.40 0.06 -0.26
N GLY A 49 -23.65 -0.92 -0.78
CA GLY A 49 -23.22 -2.09 -0.02
C GLY A 49 -22.30 -1.75 1.16
N VAL A 50 -21.51 -0.67 1.08
CA VAL A 50 -20.75 -0.15 2.23
C VAL A 50 -21.68 0.38 3.31
N GLU A 51 -22.72 1.12 2.94
CA GLU A 51 -23.69 1.63 3.89
C GLU A 51 -24.45 0.49 4.59
N GLU A 52 -24.90 -0.50 3.82
CA GLU A 52 -25.60 -1.68 4.34
C GLU A 52 -24.70 -2.51 5.26
N LYS A 53 -23.49 -2.87 4.81
CA LYS A 53 -22.52 -3.66 5.60
C LYS A 53 -22.07 -2.93 6.87
N SER A 54 -22.08 -1.60 6.86
CA SER A 54 -21.73 -0.79 8.02
C SER A 54 -22.90 -0.46 8.95
N ALA A 55 -24.11 -0.96 8.65
CA ALA A 55 -25.34 -0.61 9.34
C ALA A 55 -25.58 0.91 9.41
N GLY A 56 -25.31 1.62 8.31
CA GLY A 56 -25.53 3.05 8.19
C GLY A 56 -24.43 3.95 8.77
N ARG A 57 -23.40 3.38 9.42
CA ARG A 57 -22.25 4.14 9.95
C ARG A 57 -21.47 4.86 8.86
N TRP A 58 -21.35 4.23 7.69
CA TRP A 58 -20.72 4.79 6.50
C TRP A 58 -21.77 5.10 5.45
N LYS A 59 -22.26 6.34 5.43
CA LYS A 59 -23.20 6.79 4.41
C LYS A 59 -22.57 6.73 3.01
N ALA A 60 -23.27 6.15 2.05
CA ALA A 60 -22.80 5.95 0.67
C ALA A 60 -22.35 7.27 0.04
N VAL A 61 -23.12 8.35 0.24
CA VAL A 61 -22.81 9.70 -0.24
C VAL A 61 -21.50 10.23 0.35
N VAL A 62 -21.26 10.01 1.64
CA VAL A 62 -20.07 10.50 2.34
C VAL A 62 -18.81 9.78 1.85
N VAL A 63 -18.86 8.45 1.75
CA VAL A 63 -17.76 7.65 1.20
C VAL A 63 -17.49 8.04 -0.25
N GLY A 64 -18.55 8.25 -1.04
CA GLY A 64 -18.43 8.71 -2.43
C GLY A 64 -17.70 10.05 -2.57
N SER A 65 -17.96 11.02 -1.68
CA SER A 65 -17.24 12.30 -1.66
C SER A 65 -15.76 12.14 -1.30
N TYR A 66 -15.42 11.24 -0.36
CA TYR A 66 -14.02 10.93 -0.07
C TYR A 66 -13.32 10.28 -1.27
N GLU A 67 -13.98 9.33 -1.93
CA GLU A 67 -13.41 8.64 -3.09
C GLU A 67 -13.15 9.53 -4.31
N ARG A 68 -13.90 10.63 -4.45
CA ARG A 68 -13.67 11.62 -5.51
C ARG A 68 -12.67 12.70 -5.11
N GLY A 69 -12.32 12.80 -3.83
CA GLY A 69 -11.52 13.89 -3.30
C GLY A 69 -12.28 15.22 -3.16
N ASP A 70 -13.61 15.20 -3.33
CA ASP A 70 -14.46 16.40 -3.15
C ASP A 70 -14.50 16.86 -1.68
N ARG A 71 -14.19 15.94 -0.76
CA ARG A 71 -14.16 16.19 0.67
C ARG A 71 -12.88 15.63 1.27
N SER A 72 -12.22 16.43 2.11
CA SER A 72 -11.10 15.95 2.91
C SER A 72 -11.58 14.92 3.95
N VAL A 73 -10.75 13.91 4.17
CA VAL A 73 -10.96 12.90 5.21
C VAL A 73 -10.01 13.20 6.36
N THR A 74 -10.52 13.19 7.59
CA THR A 74 -9.66 13.32 8.77
C THR A 74 -8.92 12.01 9.02
N VAL A 75 -7.76 12.07 9.67
CA VAL A 75 -6.97 10.87 10.02
C VAL A 75 -7.79 9.88 10.85
N ALA A 76 -8.61 10.36 11.79
CA ALA A 76 -9.49 9.52 12.59
C ALA A 76 -10.51 8.75 11.72
N ARG A 77 -11.18 9.43 10.78
CA ARG A 77 -12.14 8.78 9.87
C ARG A 77 -11.45 7.82 8.90
N LEU A 78 -10.22 8.13 8.49
CA LEU A 78 -9.41 7.22 7.68
C LEU A 78 -9.07 5.94 8.46
N SER A 79 -8.73 6.04 9.75
CA SER A 79 -8.51 4.89 10.62
C SER A 79 -9.74 4.00 10.74
N GLU A 80 -10.91 4.60 10.99
CA GLU A 80 -12.17 3.85 11.08
C GLU A 80 -12.54 3.17 9.74
N LEU A 81 -12.23 3.79 8.60
CA LEU A 81 -12.40 3.18 7.27
C LEU A 81 -11.43 2.00 7.09
N ALA A 82 -10.18 2.13 7.52
CA ALA A 82 -9.18 1.06 7.47
C ALA A 82 -9.64 -0.16 8.26
N GLU A 83 -10.15 0.06 9.49
CA GLU A 83 -10.74 -0.99 10.33
C GLU A 83 -11.97 -1.63 9.67
N PHE A 84 -12.87 -0.83 9.11
CA PHE A 84 -14.07 -1.33 8.42
C PHE A 84 -13.71 -2.22 7.23
N TYR A 85 -12.71 -1.82 6.43
CA TYR A 85 -12.20 -2.62 5.31
C TYR A 85 -11.21 -3.70 5.73
N ARG A 86 -10.82 -3.76 7.01
CA ARG A 86 -9.81 -4.69 7.54
C ARG A 86 -8.47 -4.63 6.79
N VAL A 87 -8.02 -3.41 6.49
CA VAL A 87 -6.72 -3.15 5.88
C VAL A 87 -5.88 -2.25 6.80
N PRO A 88 -4.54 -2.33 6.77
CA PRO A 88 -3.69 -1.35 7.44
C PRO A 88 -3.99 0.08 6.95
N ILE A 89 -3.95 1.07 7.84
CA ILE A 89 -4.19 2.49 7.45
C ILE A 89 -3.20 2.98 6.39
N THR A 90 -1.97 2.44 6.39
CA THR A 90 -0.94 2.72 5.39
C THR A 90 -1.35 2.34 3.97
N GLU A 91 -2.22 1.34 3.81
CA GLU A 91 -2.78 0.96 2.50
C GLU A 91 -3.76 2.00 1.96
N LEU A 92 -4.28 2.92 2.79
CA LEU A 92 -5.17 4.01 2.37
C LEU A 92 -4.41 5.29 2.01
N LEU A 93 -3.14 5.41 2.40
CA LEU A 93 -2.36 6.61 2.17
C LEU A 93 -1.87 6.68 0.69
N PRO A 94 -1.91 7.86 0.07
CA PRO A 94 -1.20 8.14 -1.17
C PRO A 94 0.29 7.84 -0.98
N SER A 95 0.84 6.88 -1.71
CA SER A 95 2.29 6.73 -1.80
C SER A 95 2.83 7.80 -2.75
N GLU A 96 3.83 8.57 -2.31
CA GLU A 96 4.47 9.62 -3.11
C GLU A 96 5.27 9.05 -4.28
N THR A 97 5.74 7.83 -4.12
CA THR A 97 6.16 7.03 -5.25
C THR A 97 4.88 6.56 -5.92
N PRO A 98 4.65 6.80 -7.23
CA PRO A 98 3.77 5.91 -7.94
C PRO A 98 4.36 4.55 -7.65
N THR A 99 3.67 3.74 -6.85
CA THR A 99 3.76 2.31 -7.04
C THR A 99 3.20 2.16 -8.44
N ARG A 100 4.09 2.34 -9.43
CA ARG A 100 4.01 1.61 -10.66
C ARG A 100 3.65 0.24 -10.12
N THR A 101 2.46 -0.21 -10.45
CA THR A 101 2.23 -1.62 -10.59
C THR A 101 3.22 -2.02 -11.68
N ASP A 102 4.51 -2.05 -11.32
CA ASP A 102 5.56 -2.73 -12.05
C ASP A 102 4.96 -4.11 -12.21
N GLY A 103 4.90 -4.61 -13.43
CA GLY A 103 4.31 -5.89 -13.79
C GLY A 103 4.90 -7.11 -13.06
N ALA A 104 5.72 -6.91 -12.03
CA ALA A 104 5.84 -7.82 -10.91
C ALA A 104 4.52 -7.89 -10.13
N GLY A 105 3.51 -8.48 -10.77
CA GLY A 105 2.25 -8.84 -10.14
C GLY A 105 2.50 -9.66 -8.89
N LYS A 106 1.55 -9.61 -7.96
CA LYS A 106 1.47 -10.52 -6.81
C LYS A 106 1.88 -11.94 -7.24
N VAL A 107 3.05 -12.40 -6.80
CA VAL A 107 3.54 -13.75 -7.10
C VAL A 107 2.97 -14.69 -6.05
N VAL A 108 2.48 -15.84 -6.48
CA VAL A 108 2.09 -16.93 -5.58
C VAL A 108 3.13 -18.03 -5.72
N LEU A 109 3.86 -18.30 -4.64
CA LEU A 109 4.82 -19.39 -4.60
C LEU A 109 4.15 -20.69 -4.19
N ASN A 110 4.47 -21.77 -4.88
CA ASN A 110 4.19 -23.14 -4.45
C ASN A 110 5.31 -23.59 -3.49
N LEU A 111 4.96 -23.75 -2.22
CA LEU A 111 5.92 -24.13 -1.18
C LEU A 111 6.27 -25.61 -1.21
N GLU A 112 5.42 -26.45 -1.81
CA GLU A 112 5.71 -27.89 -1.97
C GLU A 112 6.87 -28.07 -2.95
N VAL A 113 6.82 -27.38 -4.10
CA VAL A 113 7.93 -27.40 -5.08
C VAL A 113 9.20 -26.81 -4.47
N LEU A 114 9.09 -25.68 -3.75
CA LEU A 114 10.24 -25.05 -3.09
C LEU A 114 10.87 -25.96 -2.02
N ALA A 115 10.08 -26.76 -1.32
CA ALA A 115 10.56 -27.68 -0.29
C ALA A 115 11.43 -28.81 -0.86
N ASP A 116 11.33 -29.11 -2.16
CA ASP A 116 12.12 -30.14 -2.84
C ASP A 116 13.38 -29.58 -3.50
N LEU A 117 13.47 -28.26 -3.71
CA LEU A 117 14.67 -27.62 -4.26
C LEU A 117 15.85 -27.69 -3.27
N ARG A 118 17.03 -28.01 -3.82
CA ARG A 118 18.30 -28.16 -3.07
C ARG A 118 19.38 -27.39 -3.79
N GLY A 119 20.20 -26.66 -3.06
CA GLY A 119 21.27 -25.83 -3.62
C GLY A 119 21.39 -24.48 -2.90
N GLU A 120 22.57 -23.88 -3.00
CA GLU A 120 22.86 -22.57 -2.37
C GLU A 120 22.00 -21.45 -2.98
N GLU A 121 21.70 -21.57 -4.28
CA GLU A 121 20.84 -20.65 -5.03
C GLU A 121 19.40 -20.54 -4.50
N PHE A 122 18.89 -21.57 -3.80
CA PHE A 122 17.55 -21.57 -3.20
C PHE A 122 17.56 -21.25 -1.70
N ALA A 123 18.74 -21.22 -1.07
CA ALA A 123 18.86 -21.09 0.38
C ALA A 123 18.37 -19.71 0.88
N ALA A 124 18.64 -18.65 0.11
CA ALA A 124 18.11 -17.31 0.37
C ALA A 124 16.57 -17.28 0.31
N LEU A 125 16.00 -17.79 -0.78
CA LEU A 125 14.56 -17.88 -0.98
C LEU A 125 13.87 -18.69 0.14
N GLY A 126 14.41 -19.86 0.49
CA GLY A 126 13.86 -20.70 1.56
C GLY A 126 13.92 -20.04 2.95
N ARG A 127 15.01 -19.31 3.27
CA ARG A 127 15.10 -18.53 4.51
C ARG A 127 14.07 -17.42 4.56
N PHE A 128 13.90 -16.71 3.44
CA PHE A 128 12.95 -15.62 3.33
C PHE A 128 11.50 -16.12 3.49
N VAL A 129 11.12 -17.19 2.78
CA VAL A 129 9.80 -17.84 2.92
C VAL A 129 9.52 -18.23 4.37
N ARG A 130 10.47 -18.89 5.05
CA ARG A 130 10.31 -19.25 6.47
C ARG A 130 10.11 -18.04 7.38
N SER A 131 10.79 -16.93 7.10
CA SER A 131 10.61 -15.69 7.87
C SER A 131 9.19 -15.11 7.70
N ILE A 132 8.65 -15.13 6.49
CA ILE A 132 7.28 -14.69 6.21
C ILE A 132 6.26 -15.61 6.88
N GLN A 133 6.44 -16.94 6.79
CA GLN A 133 5.57 -17.91 7.45
C GLN A 133 5.55 -17.70 8.97
N ALA A 134 6.72 -17.47 9.58
CA ALA A 134 6.83 -17.21 11.02
C ALA A 134 6.14 -15.92 11.44
N GLN A 135 6.27 -14.84 10.66
CA GLN A 135 5.57 -13.58 10.92
C GLN A 135 4.04 -13.71 10.82
N ARG A 136 3.56 -14.55 9.90
CA ARG A 136 2.11 -14.74 9.65
C ARG A 136 1.49 -15.81 10.52
N GLY A 137 2.28 -16.63 11.21
CA GLY A 137 1.82 -17.86 11.86
C GLY A 137 1.31 -18.91 10.85
N ASP A 138 1.71 -18.81 9.58
CA ASP A 138 1.20 -19.62 8.47
C ASP A 138 2.22 -20.70 8.08
N TYR A 139 2.28 -21.76 8.89
CA TYR A 139 3.16 -22.91 8.67
C TYR A 139 2.51 -24.03 7.84
N ASN A 140 1.19 -23.96 7.62
CA ASN A 140 0.43 -25.01 6.95
C ASN A 140 0.05 -24.65 5.50
N GLY A 141 0.36 -23.43 5.05
CA GLY A 141 0.13 -23.00 3.68
C GLY A 141 1.02 -23.76 2.68
N LYS A 142 0.40 -24.43 1.71
CA LYS A 142 1.09 -24.98 0.52
C LYS A 142 1.47 -23.90 -0.49
N MET A 143 0.84 -22.73 -0.37
CA MET A 143 1.06 -21.58 -1.24
C MET A 143 1.36 -20.35 -0.40
N LEU A 144 2.27 -19.50 -0.88
CA LEU A 144 2.59 -18.23 -0.25
C LEU A 144 2.50 -17.09 -1.26
N SER A 145 1.62 -16.12 -0.99
CA SER A 145 1.61 -14.89 -1.77
C SER A 145 2.70 -13.92 -1.29
N ILE A 146 3.54 -13.51 -2.25
CA ILE A 146 4.61 -12.52 -2.12
C ILE A 146 4.14 -11.19 -2.74
N ARG A 147 4.35 -10.10 -2.00
CA ARG A 147 4.05 -8.72 -2.44
C ARG A 147 5.21 -8.14 -3.24
N GLY A 148 4.98 -7.05 -3.97
CA GLY A 148 6.02 -6.39 -4.76
C GLY A 148 7.24 -5.94 -3.94
N ASP A 149 7.04 -5.50 -2.71
CA ASP A 149 8.13 -5.07 -1.82
C ASP A 149 9.00 -6.25 -1.38
N ASP A 150 8.36 -7.35 -1.01
CA ASP A 150 9.02 -8.61 -0.65
C ASP A 150 9.82 -9.16 -1.84
N LEU A 151 9.24 -9.10 -3.05
CA LEU A 151 9.92 -9.51 -4.28
C LEU A 151 11.14 -8.63 -4.58
N ARG A 152 11.05 -7.31 -4.35
CA ARG A 152 12.19 -6.40 -4.49
C ARG A 152 13.30 -6.71 -3.49
N ALA A 153 12.95 -6.99 -2.24
CA ALA A 153 13.90 -7.39 -1.21
C ALA A 153 14.63 -8.69 -1.59
N LEU A 154 13.89 -9.69 -2.09
CA LEU A 154 14.48 -10.92 -2.61
C LEU A 154 15.39 -10.66 -3.82
N ALA A 155 14.98 -9.81 -4.75
CA ALA A 155 15.76 -9.50 -5.94
C ALA A 155 17.14 -8.92 -5.57
N ILE A 156 17.19 -8.04 -4.55
CA ILE A 156 18.44 -7.51 -4.00
C ILE A 156 19.32 -8.62 -3.42
N VAL A 157 18.75 -9.56 -2.65
CA VAL A 157 19.51 -10.68 -2.06
C VAL A 157 20.06 -11.63 -3.13
N HIS A 158 19.37 -11.76 -4.24
CA HIS A 158 19.77 -12.59 -5.38
C HIS A 158 20.62 -11.85 -6.42
N ASP A 159 20.94 -10.57 -6.17
CA ASP A 159 21.71 -9.68 -7.07
C ASP A 159 21.13 -9.61 -8.50
N VAL A 160 19.81 -9.50 -8.61
CA VAL A 160 19.07 -9.45 -9.88
C VAL A 160 17.98 -8.41 -9.87
N SER A 161 17.42 -8.11 -11.04
CA SER A 161 16.19 -7.31 -11.13
C SER A 161 14.95 -8.10 -10.67
N PRO A 162 13.87 -7.44 -10.21
CA PRO A 162 12.61 -8.12 -9.85
C PRO A 162 12.02 -8.94 -11.01
N THR A 163 12.10 -8.43 -12.25
CA THR A 163 11.62 -9.12 -13.45
C THR A 163 12.42 -10.40 -13.71
N GLU A 164 13.75 -10.34 -13.57
CA GLU A 164 14.61 -11.50 -13.74
C GLU A 164 14.39 -12.54 -12.63
N LEU A 165 14.19 -12.10 -11.39
CA LEU A 165 13.84 -13.00 -10.30
C LEU A 165 12.52 -13.74 -10.58
N VAL A 166 11.49 -13.05 -11.10
CA VAL A 166 10.22 -13.69 -11.50
C VAL A 166 10.46 -14.75 -12.58
N ALA A 167 11.25 -14.46 -13.61
CA ALA A 167 11.59 -15.43 -14.64
C ALA A 167 12.35 -16.66 -14.10
N ARG A 168 13.25 -16.45 -13.13
CA ARG A 168 13.96 -17.56 -12.45
C ARG A 168 13.01 -18.41 -11.61
N LEU A 169 12.16 -17.78 -10.80
CA LEU A 169 11.13 -18.46 -10.01
C LEU A 169 10.18 -19.28 -10.91
N ASP A 170 9.84 -18.75 -12.08
CA ASP A 170 9.05 -19.46 -13.09
C ASP A 170 9.79 -20.68 -13.66
N THR A 171 11.07 -20.49 -14.02
CA THR A 171 11.95 -21.56 -14.52
C THR A 171 12.11 -22.69 -13.49
N TRP A 172 12.15 -22.34 -12.20
CA TRP A 172 12.22 -23.32 -11.11
C TRP A 172 10.88 -23.99 -10.80
N GLY A 173 9.80 -23.61 -11.50
CA GLY A 173 8.46 -24.16 -11.30
C GLY A 173 7.82 -23.79 -9.96
N VAL A 174 8.38 -22.80 -9.24
CA VAL A 174 7.85 -22.39 -7.93
C VAL A 174 6.75 -21.35 -8.04
N ILE A 175 6.56 -20.72 -9.20
CA ILE A 175 5.40 -19.85 -9.41
C ILE A 175 4.16 -20.69 -9.68
N TYR A 176 3.11 -20.46 -8.88
CA TYR A 176 1.80 -20.99 -9.16
C TYR A 176 1.12 -20.15 -10.25
N HIS A 177 0.82 -20.79 -11.38
CA HIS A 177 -0.05 -20.24 -12.41
C HIS A 177 -1.46 -20.78 -12.22
N PRO A 178 -2.46 -19.94 -11.90
CA PRO A 178 -3.83 -20.40 -11.90
C PRO A 178 -4.21 -20.83 -13.32
N VAL A 179 -4.65 -22.07 -13.47
CA VAL A 179 -5.23 -22.54 -14.73
C VAL A 179 -6.48 -21.69 -14.98
N ALA A 180 -6.51 -20.98 -16.10
CA ALA A 180 -7.69 -20.21 -16.51
C ALA A 180 -8.86 -21.18 -16.66
N ALA A 181 -9.90 -21.00 -15.84
CA ALA A 181 -11.17 -21.70 -15.94
C ALA A 181 -12.08 -21.05 -16.99
#